data_AF-A0A9D7TT31-F1
#
_entry.id   AF-A0A9D7TT31-F1
#
_cell.length_a   1.000
_cell.length_b   1.000
_cell.length_c   1.000
_cell.angle_alpha   90.00
_cell.angle_beta   90.00
_cell.angle_gamma   90.00
#
_symmetry.space_group_name_H-M   'P 1'
#
loop_
_entity.id
_entity.type
_entity.pdbx_description
1 polymer ?
#
loop_
_entity_poly.entity_id
_entity_poly.type
_entity_poly.pdbx_seq_one_letter_code
_entity_poly.pdbx_strand_id
1 'polypeptide(L)'
;MTNGNYAALHLKPTNGNNYYRIKQIDANGKFTYSSIQMVKLADNFLISIYPNPATDIVNIVGWNNVKQMQLYDVSGQKVNEWLLAQPTINVNGYSKGVYVLKVELKTGKWIEQN
;
A
#
# COMPACT_ATOMS: atom_id res chain seq x y z
N MET A 1 31.09 -7.25 -30.14
CA MET A 1 29.74 -6.71 -29.89
C MET A 1 29.81 -5.96 -28.58
N THR A 2 29.75 -4.63 -28.60
CA THR A 2 29.92 -3.81 -27.39
C THR A 2 28.67 -3.95 -26.51
N ASN A 3 28.87 -4.46 -25.30
CA ASN A 3 27.85 -4.59 -24.27
C ASN A 3 27.50 -3.20 -23.76
N GLY A 4 26.56 -2.52 -24.42
CA GLY A 4 26.06 -1.21 -24.01
C GLY A 4 25.15 -1.37 -22.81
N ASN A 5 25.60 -0.91 -21.64
CA ASN A 5 24.72 -0.79 -20.48
C ASN A 5 23.82 0.44 -20.69
N TYR A 6 22.54 0.21 -20.92
CA TYR A 6 21.54 1.28 -21.02
C TYR A 6 20.75 1.36 -19.73
N ALA A 7 20.66 2.56 -19.16
CA ALA A 7 19.85 2.85 -17.98
C ALA A 7 18.95 4.05 -18.27
N ALA A 8 17.66 3.92 -17.95
CA ALA A 8 16.70 5.01 -18.03
C ALA A 8 15.87 5.01 -16.74
N LEU A 9 15.74 6.19 -16.13
CA LEU A 9 15.02 6.35 -14.87
C LEU A 9 13.62 6.92 -15.13
N HIS A 10 12.59 6.15 -14.77
CA HIS A 10 11.23 6.66 -14.71
C HIS A 10 10.96 7.17 -13.29
N LEU A 11 11.02 8.49 -13.09
CA LEU A 11 10.94 9.12 -11.77
C LEU A 11 9.54 9.14 -11.14
N LYS A 12 8.49 8.98 -11.95
CA LYS A 12 7.08 9.07 -11.50
C LYS A 12 6.22 7.96 -12.11
N PRO A 13 6.54 6.69 -11.88
CA PRO A 13 5.73 5.59 -12.39
C PRO A 13 4.37 5.56 -11.70
N THR A 14 3.33 5.24 -12.47
CA THR A 14 1.96 5.15 -11.96
C THR A 14 1.82 3.88 -11.11
N ASN A 15 0.99 3.92 -10.08
CA ASN A 15 0.67 2.72 -9.31
C ASN A 15 -0.06 1.69 -10.20
N GLY A 16 0.20 0.41 -9.98
CA GLY A 16 -0.29 -0.69 -10.81
C GLY A 16 0.75 -1.20 -11.81
N ASN A 17 0.26 -1.70 -12.95
CA ASN A 17 1.10 -2.36 -13.95
C ASN A 17 1.74 -1.30 -14.85
N ASN A 18 3.08 -1.24 -14.82
CA ASN A 18 3.86 -0.41 -15.74
C ASN A 18 4.55 -1.31 -16.76
N TYR A 19 4.53 -0.92 -18.04
CA TYR A 19 5.09 -1.69 -19.14
C TYR A 19 6.24 -0.92 -19.79
N TYR A 20 7.42 -1.54 -19.85
CA TYR A 20 8.63 -0.93 -20.39
C TYR A 20 9.21 -1.81 -21.50
N ARG A 21 9.77 -1.17 -22.53
CA ARG A 21 10.57 -1.83 -23.56
C ARG A 21 11.68 -0.90 -24.02
N ILE A 22 12.81 -1.47 -24.41
CA ILE A 22 13.94 -0.71 -24.97
C ILE A 22 13.72 -0.58 -26.48
N LYS A 23 13.96 0.63 -27.02
CA LYS A 23 14.07 0.88 -28.46
C LYS A 23 15.55 1.04 -28.79
N GLN A 24 16.14 0.05 -29.44
CA GLN A 24 17.49 0.12 -29.97
C GLN A 24 17.45 0.69 -31.39
N ILE A 25 18.38 1.57 -31.73
CA ILE A 25 18.57 2.08 -33.08
C ILE A 25 20.00 1.73 -33.49
N ASP A 26 20.14 0.94 -34.55
CA ASP A 26 21.42 0.55 -35.12
C ASP A 26 22.00 1.72 -35.93
N ALA A 27 23.31 1.69 -36.21
CA ALA A 27 24.01 2.76 -36.93
C ALA A 27 23.47 3.03 -38.35
N ASN A 28 22.73 2.07 -38.92
CA ASN A 28 22.04 2.17 -40.21
C ASN A 28 20.60 2.72 -40.11
N GLY A 29 20.18 3.21 -38.94
CA GLY A 29 18.84 3.76 -38.70
C GLY A 29 17.75 2.69 -38.49
N LYS A 30 18.06 1.41 -38.58
CA LYS A 30 17.11 0.33 -38.26
C LYS A 30 16.86 0.32 -36.76
N PHE A 31 15.60 0.13 -36.36
CA PHE A 31 15.25 0.00 -34.95
C PHE A 31 14.77 -1.41 -34.61
N THR A 32 15.12 -1.86 -33.40
CA THR A 32 14.67 -3.13 -32.81
C THR A 32 14.12 -2.85 -31.42
N TYR A 33 12.99 -3.47 -31.07
CA TYR A 33 12.45 -3.39 -29.71
C TYR A 33 12.84 -4.63 -28.90
N SER A 34 13.08 -4.44 -27.60
CA SER A 34 13.13 -5.57 -26.66
C SER A 34 11.74 -6.17 -26.45
N SER A 35 11.68 -7.31 -25.77
CA SER A 35 10.43 -7.77 -25.14
C SER A 35 9.91 -6.71 -24.15
N ILE A 36 8.58 -6.66 -24.01
CA ILE A 36 7.92 -5.82 -23.01
C ILE A 36 8.14 -6.47 -21.64
N GLN A 37 8.65 -5.69 -20.69
CA GLN A 37 8.79 -6.06 -19.30
C GLN A 37 7.72 -5.35 -18.48
N MET A 38 6.99 -6.13 -17.68
CA MET A 38 5.98 -5.59 -16.76
C MET A 38 6.60 -5.43 -15.37
N VAL A 39 6.47 -4.24 -14.79
CA VAL A 39 6.80 -3.95 -13.40
C VAL A 39 5.52 -3.55 -12.68
N LYS A 40 5.15 -4.34 -11.67
CA LYS A 40 3.98 -4.04 -10.82
C LYS A 40 4.44 -3.20 -9.64
N LEU A 41 3.91 -1.99 -9.54
CA LEU A 41 4.07 -1.13 -8.38
C LEU A 41 2.79 -1.24 -7.55
N ALA A 42 2.89 -1.80 -6.35
CA ALA A 42 1.80 -1.72 -5.39
C ALA A 42 1.77 -0.29 -4.82
N ASP A 43 0.57 0.23 -4.52
CA ASP A 43 0.45 1.35 -3.57
C ASP A 43 1.26 0.96 -2.34
N ASN A 44 2.35 1.67 -2.04
CA ASN A 44 2.99 1.59 -0.74
C ASN A 44 1.88 1.73 0.30
N PHE A 45 1.75 0.72 1.17
CA PHE A 45 0.69 0.59 2.17
C PHE A 45 0.22 1.97 2.66
N LEU A 46 -0.95 2.41 2.18
CA LEU A 46 -1.50 3.72 2.56
C LEU A 46 -1.73 3.82 4.06
N ILE A 47 -1.78 2.67 4.75
CA ILE A 47 -2.01 2.51 6.16
C ILE A 47 -1.03 1.47 6.70
N SER A 48 -0.37 1.76 7.82
CA SER A 48 0.45 0.79 8.54
C SER A 48 0.19 0.90 10.03
N ILE A 49 0.19 -0.24 10.74
CA ILE A 49 -0.28 -0.33 12.12
C ILE A 49 0.79 -1.01 12.96
N TYR A 50 1.22 -0.36 14.05
CA TYR A 50 2.26 -0.88 14.92
C TYR A 50 2.18 -0.33 16.36
N PRO A 51 2.70 -1.05 17.36
CA PRO A 51 3.18 -2.43 17.26
C PRO A 51 2.00 -3.40 17.04
N ASN A 52 2.25 -4.49 16.32
CA ASN A 52 1.36 -5.66 16.29
C ASN A 52 2.24 -6.89 16.59
N PRO A 53 2.11 -7.56 17.74
CA PRO A 53 1.12 -7.34 18.81
C PRO A 53 1.31 -6.06 19.64
N ALA A 54 0.23 -5.48 20.18
CA ALA A 54 0.26 -4.32 21.08
C ALA A 54 -0.20 -4.65 22.50
N THR A 55 0.38 -3.95 23.48
CA THR A 55 -0.02 -4.04 24.90
C THR A 55 -0.99 -2.93 25.28
N ASP A 56 -0.71 -1.69 24.89
CA ASP A 56 -1.43 -0.51 25.39
C ASP A 56 -1.96 0.38 24.26
N ILE A 57 -1.08 0.79 23.36
CA ILE A 57 -1.38 1.75 22.29
C ILE A 57 -0.88 1.21 20.98
N VAL A 58 -1.72 1.34 19.95
CA VAL A 58 -1.40 1.07 18.57
C VAL A 58 -1.31 2.41 17.82
N ASN A 59 -0.27 2.58 17.02
CA ASN A 59 -0.04 3.72 16.15
C ASN A 59 -0.48 3.37 14.72
N ILE A 60 -1.09 4.34 14.04
CA ILE A 60 -1.58 4.19 12.67
C ILE A 60 -0.86 5.21 11.79
N VAL A 61 0.02 4.75 10.91
CA VAL A 61 0.63 5.57 9.86
C VAL A 61 -0.37 5.71 8.71
N GLY A 62 -0.45 6.90 8.13
CA GLY A 62 -1.36 7.20 7.01
C GLY A 62 -2.81 7.47 7.40
N TRP A 63 -3.09 7.64 8.70
CA TRP A 63 -4.41 7.97 9.27
C TRP A 63 -5.06 9.20 8.61
N ASN A 64 -4.27 10.15 8.12
CA ASN A 64 -4.74 11.34 7.41
C ASN A 64 -5.49 11.04 6.10
N ASN A 65 -5.28 9.86 5.52
CA ASN A 65 -5.99 9.39 4.33
C ASN A 65 -7.27 8.60 4.66
N VAL A 66 -7.53 8.35 5.95
CA VAL A 66 -8.70 7.63 6.44
C VAL A 66 -9.85 8.61 6.70
N LYS A 67 -11.06 8.17 6.38
CA LYS A 67 -12.32 8.86 6.66
C LYS A 67 -12.93 8.35 7.97
N GLN A 68 -13.09 7.04 8.10
CA GLN A 68 -13.62 6.39 9.30
C GLN A 68 -12.96 5.03 9.55
N MET A 69 -13.09 4.54 10.77
CA MET A 69 -12.44 3.33 11.25
C MET A 69 -13.43 2.48 12.06
N GLN A 70 -13.34 1.16 11.91
CA GLN A 70 -14.19 0.20 12.62
C GLN A 70 -13.36 -0.96 13.13
N LEU A 71 -13.55 -1.31 14.40
CA LEU A 71 -12.85 -2.42 15.05
C LEU A 71 -13.81 -3.59 15.21
N TYR A 72 -13.36 -4.77 14.80
CA TYR A 72 -14.10 -6.02 14.87
C TYR A 72 -13.32 -7.05 15.68
N ASP A 73 -14.03 -7.88 16.44
CA ASP A 73 -13.43 -9.07 17.03
C ASP A 73 -13.38 -10.24 16.03
N VAL A 74 -12.80 -11.37 16.44
CA VAL A 74 -12.71 -12.59 15.61
C VAL A 74 -14.07 -13.21 15.25
N SER A 75 -15.13 -12.87 15.99
CA SER A 75 -16.50 -13.32 15.70
C SER A 75 -17.19 -12.47 14.64
N GLY A 76 -16.56 -11.36 14.23
CA GLY A 76 -17.13 -10.38 13.30
C GLY A 76 -18.06 -9.38 14.00
N GLN A 77 -18.10 -9.34 15.33
CA GLN A 77 -18.84 -8.33 16.07
C GLN A 77 -18.09 -7.00 16.03
N LYS A 78 -18.79 -5.91 15.68
CA LYS A 78 -18.24 -4.56 15.75
C LYS A 78 -18.12 -4.14 17.21
N VAL A 79 -16.89 -4.01 17.69
CA VAL A 79 -16.59 -3.65 19.07
C VAL A 79 -16.37 -2.14 19.25
N ASN A 80 -15.99 -1.44 18.18
CA ASN A 80 -15.90 0.02 18.19
C ASN A 80 -16.02 0.63 16.79
N GLU A 81 -16.34 1.93 16.75
CA GLU A 81 -16.43 2.74 15.55
C GLU A 81 -15.96 4.16 15.84
N TRP A 82 -15.09 4.66 14.96
CA TRP A 82 -14.62 6.04 14.96
C TRP A 82 -15.02 6.69 13.64
N LEU A 83 -15.92 7.67 13.72
CA LEU A 83 -16.40 8.44 12.55
C LEU A 83 -15.32 9.34 11.95
N LEU A 84 -14.21 9.54 12.67
CA LEU A 84 -13.03 10.26 12.24
C LEU A 84 -11.79 9.42 12.49
N ALA A 85 -10.82 9.51 11.59
CA ALA A 85 -9.55 8.82 11.73
C ALA A 85 -8.78 9.27 12.97
N GLN A 86 -8.16 8.31 13.66
CA GLN A 86 -7.28 8.57 14.79
C GLN A 86 -5.84 8.15 14.48
N PRO A 87 -4.83 8.93 14.92
CA PRO A 87 -3.43 8.55 14.77
C PRO A 87 -3.04 7.37 15.68
N THR A 88 -3.81 7.16 16.76
CA THR A 88 -3.55 6.14 17.79
C THR A 88 -4.85 5.52 18.29
N ILE A 89 -4.80 4.25 18.68
CA ILE A 89 -5.88 3.55 19.37
C ILE A 89 -5.34 3.01 20.70
N ASN A 90 -6.03 3.28 21.81
CA ASN A 90 -5.76 2.63 23.08
C ASN A 90 -6.49 1.27 23.12
N VAL A 91 -5.75 0.19 23.32
CA VAL A 91 -6.27 -1.18 23.33
C VAL A 91 -6.48 -1.77 24.72
N ASN A 92 -6.11 -1.07 25.79
CA ASN A 92 -6.26 -1.55 27.18
C ASN A 92 -7.72 -1.79 27.59
N GLY A 93 -8.69 -1.18 26.90
CA GLY A 93 -10.11 -1.39 27.13
C GLY A 93 -10.69 -2.65 26.49
N TYR A 94 -9.91 -3.36 25.66
CA TYR A 94 -10.36 -4.57 24.97
C TYR A 94 -9.86 -5.84 25.66
N SER A 95 -10.63 -6.91 25.55
CA SER A 95 -10.19 -8.22 26.01
C SER A 95 -8.98 -8.68 25.20
N LYS A 96 -8.08 -9.46 25.82
CA LYS A 96 -6.93 -10.02 25.09
C LYS A 96 -7.43 -10.92 23.96
N GLY A 97 -7.00 -10.63 22.74
CA GLY A 97 -7.45 -11.37 21.56
C GLY A 97 -6.95 -10.75 20.25
N VAL A 98 -7.40 -11.33 19.14
CA VAL A 98 -7.15 -10.82 17.80
C VAL A 98 -8.31 -9.92 17.40
N TYR A 99 -8.00 -8.78 16.80
CA TYR A 99 -8.98 -7.83 16.30
C TYR A 99 -8.65 -7.46 14.86
N VAL A 100 -9.68 -7.16 14.08
CA VAL A 100 -9.55 -6.68 12.71
C VAL A 100 -9.92 -5.20 12.69
N LEU A 101 -8.98 -4.36 12.26
CA LEU A 101 -9.24 -2.94 12.04
C LEU A 101 -9.58 -2.72 10.57
N LYS A 102 -10.82 -2.31 10.30
CA LYS A 102 -11.28 -1.89 8.98
C LYS A 102 -11.20 -0.38 8.87
N VAL A 103 -10.68 0.12 7.76
CA VAL A 103 -10.55 1.55 7.50
C VAL A 103 -11.19 1.91 6.16
N GLU A 104 -12.01 2.96 6.15
CA GLU A 104 -12.51 3.58 4.93
C GLU A 104 -11.58 4.72 4.55
N LEU A 105 -10.95 4.67 3.39
CA LEU A 105 -10.15 5.78 2.89
C LEU A 105 -11.05 6.91 2.39
N LYS A 106 -10.54 8.14 2.40
CA LYS A 106 -11.21 9.31 1.81
C LYS A 106 -11.53 9.15 0.32
N THR A 107 -10.85 8.23 -0.36
CA THR A 107 -11.10 7.83 -1.75
C THR A 107 -12.30 6.89 -1.92
N GLY A 108 -12.92 6.42 -0.82
CA GLY A 108 -14.04 5.48 -0.82
C GLY A 108 -13.63 3.99 -0.86
N LYS A 109 -12.34 3.68 -0.80
CA LYS A 109 -11.81 2.30 -0.76
C LYS A 109 -11.69 1.80 0.68
N TRP A 110 -12.13 0.57 0.94
CA TRP A 110 -11.91 -0.13 2.22
C TRP A 110 -10.59 -0.91 2.20
N ILE A 111 -9.85 -0.84 3.29
CA ILE A 111 -8.66 -1.67 3.55
C ILE A 111 -8.87 -2.39 4.89
N GLU A 112 -8.51 -3.66 4.94
CA GLU A 112 -8.52 -4.49 6.15
C GLU A 112 -7.08 -4.76 6.58
N GLN A 113 -6.78 -4.57 7.86
CA GLN A 113 -5.49 -4.89 8.43
C GLN A 113 -5.67 -5.80 9.65
N ASN A 114 -4.88 -6.88 9.66
CA ASN A 114 -4.76 -7.84 10.76
C ASN A 114 -3.51 -7.57 11.60
#